data_AF-A0A967CMP0-F1
#
_entry.id   AF-A0A967CMP0-F1
#
_cell.length_a   1.000
_cell.length_b   1.000
_cell.length_c   1.000
_cell.angle_alpha   90.00
_cell.angle_beta   90.00
_cell.angle_gamma   90.00
#
_symmetry.space_group_name_H-M   'P 1'
#
loop_
_entity.id
_entity.type
_entity.pdbx_description
1 polymer ?
#
loop_
_entity_poly.entity_id
_entity_poly.type
_entity_poly.pdbx_seq_one_letter_code
_entity_poly.pdbx_strand_id
1 'polypeptide(L)' 'GYRVIFTPHAKFFHFESKTRVALRIEAEVAKLGHRWGDILDDDPYFNPRLQRYINLWRSDFHTDRSYEEAMG' A
#
# COMPACT_ATOMS: atom_id res chain seq x y z
N GLY A 1 -11.62 17.02 0.13
CA GLY A 1 -10.69 16.34 1.06
C GLY A 1 -9.71 17.33 1.65
N TYR A 2 -8.96 16.93 2.68
CA TYR A 2 -7.88 17.75 3.26
C TYR A 2 -6.57 17.53 2.50
N ARG A 3 -5.65 18.50 2.58
CA ARG A 3 -4.31 18.40 2.00
C ARG A 3 -3.39 17.59 2.92
N VAL A 4 -2.72 16.59 2.38
CA VAL A 4 -1.61 15.92 3.07
C VAL A 4 -0.37 16.80 2.87
N ILE A 5 0.17 17.35 3.95
CA ILE A 5 1.39 18.18 3.93
C ILE A 5 2.53 17.33 4.46
N PHE A 6 3.56 17.13 3.63
CA PHE A 6 4.78 16.43 4.00
C PHE A 6 5.93 17.43 4.13
N THR A 7 6.72 17.31 5.19
CA THR A 7 7.89 18.16 5.46
C THR A 7 9.18 17.32 5.33
N PRO A 8 9.93 17.41 4.22
CA PRO A 8 11.10 16.56 3.98
C PRO A 8 12.25 16.78 4.98
N HIS A 9 12.23 17.88 5.73
CA HIS A 9 13.21 18.20 6.76
C HIS A 9 12.83 17.67 8.15
N ALA A 10 11.60 17.21 8.35
CA ALA A 10 11.21 16.60 9.62
C ALA A 10 11.86 15.22 9.76
N LYS A 11 12.40 14.95 10.94
CA LYS A 11 13.03 13.66 11.27
C LYS A 11 12.26 13.01 12.41
N PHE A 12 11.82 11.78 12.18
CA PHE A 12 11.17 10.95 13.18
C PHE A 12 11.99 9.68 13.36
N PHE A 13 12.13 9.24 14.61
CA PHE A 13 12.70 7.94 14.92
C PHE A 13 11.56 6.93 15.00
N HIS A 14 11.54 5.98 14.07
CA HIS A 14 10.62 4.85 14.11
C HIS A 14 11.37 3.62 14.61
N PHE A 15 11.01 3.14 15.80
CA PHE A 15 11.50 1.87 16.32
C PHE A 15 10.55 0.76 15.87
N GLU A 16 10.75 0.27 14.66
CA GLU A 16 9.94 -0.81 14.12
C GLU A 16 10.06 -2.07 14.99
N SER A 17 8.93 -2.68 15.33
CA SER A 17 8.90 -3.85 16.20
C SER A 17 9.27 -5.09 15.39
N LYS A 18 10.49 -5.59 15.59
CA LYS A 18 10.95 -6.84 14.96
C LYS A 18 10.11 -8.07 15.37
N THR A 19 9.43 -8.01 16.52
CA THR A 19 8.61 -9.11 17.04
C THR A 19 7.15 -9.03 16.61
N ARG A 20 6.76 -7.98 15.88
CA ARG A 20 5.39 -7.86 15.36
C ARG A 20 5.14 -8.95 14.33
N VAL A 21 4.07 -9.73 14.55
CA VAL A 21 3.52 -10.61 13.52
C VAL A 21 2.60 -9.77 12.63
N ALA A 22 2.89 -9.75 11.32
CA ALA A 22 2.00 -9.12 10.35
C ALA A 22 0.72 -9.95 10.27
N LEU A 23 -0.37 -9.42 10.83
CA LEU A 23 -1.70 -10.03 10.77
C LEU A 23 -2.62 -9.12 9.97
N ARG A 24 -3.21 -9.68 8.91
CA ARG A 24 -4.31 -9.04 8.17
C ARG A 24 -5.60 -9.22 8.96
N ILE A 25 -6.24 -8.10 9.32
CA ILE A 25 -7.51 -8.10 10.03
C ILE A 25 -8.61 -7.79 9.02
N GLU A 26 -9.45 -8.79 8.71
CA GLU A 26 -10.51 -8.66 7.69
C GLU A 26 -11.45 -7.47 7.95
N ALA A 27 -11.78 -7.20 9.21
CA ALA A 27 -12.61 -6.06 9.57
C ALA A 27 -11.97 -4.71 9.21
N GLU A 28 -10.65 -4.59 9.29
CA GLU A 28 -9.92 -3.37 8.90
C GLU A 28 -9.85 -3.24 7.38
N VAL A 29 -9.66 -4.35 6.67
CA VAL A 29 -9.71 -4.39 5.19
C VAL A 29 -11.11 -4.00 4.71
N ALA A 30 -12.16 -4.51 5.33
CA ALA A 30 -13.54 -4.15 5.00
C ALA A 30 -13.81 -2.65 5.23
N LYS A 31 -13.31 -2.06 6.33
CA LYS A 31 -13.41 -0.61 6.58
C LYS A 31 -12.69 0.22 5.52
N LEU A 32 -11.48 -0.18 5.13
CA LEU A 32 -10.72 0.46 4.05
C LEU A 32 -11.50 0.40 2.73
N GLY A 33 -12.00 -0.79 2.38
CA GLY A 33 -12.75 -1.00 1.15
C GLY A 33 -14.06 -0.23 1.08
N HIS A 34 -14.81 -0.17 2.18
CA HIS A 34 -16.04 0.61 2.25
C HIS A 34 -15.80 2.10 1.99
N ARG A 35 -14.65 2.62 2.42
CA ARG A 35 -14.36 4.05 2.36
C ARG A 35 -13.63 4.49 1.08
N TRP A 36 -12.77 3.64 0.53
CA TRP A 36 -11.85 4.00 -0.57
C TRP A 36 -11.66 2.91 -1.62
N GLY A 37 -12.43 1.82 -1.56
CA GLY A 37 -12.20 0.67 -2.43
C GLY A 37 -12.21 1.02 -3.92
N ASP A 38 -13.08 1.92 -4.34
CA ASP A 38 -13.15 2.43 -5.72
C ASP A 38 -11.85 3.10 -6.18
N ILE A 39 -11.27 3.99 -5.36
CA ILE A 39 -10.02 4.68 -5.67
C ILE A 39 -8.82 3.72 -5.58
N LEU A 40 -8.84 2.79 -4.62
CA LEU A 40 -7.73 1.85 -4.43
C LEU A 40 -7.69 0.74 -5.50
N ASP A 41 -8.83 0.44 -6.13
CA ASP A 41 -8.95 -0.54 -7.21
C ASP A 41 -8.43 0.01 -8.55
N ASP A 42 -8.55 1.31 -8.77
CA ASP A 42 -8.10 2.01 -9.97
C ASP A 42 -7.35 3.28 -9.59
N ASP A 43 -6.24 3.12 -8.84
CA ASP A 43 -5.47 4.27 -8.33
C ASP A 43 -5.00 5.16 -9.51
N PRO A 44 -5.52 6.40 -9.61
CA PRO A 44 -5.18 7.32 -10.71
C PRO A 44 -3.75 7.85 -10.60
N TYR A 45 -3.08 7.66 -9.46
CA TYR A 45 -1.70 8.04 -9.23
C TYR A 45 -0.72 6.87 -9.37
N PHE A 46 -1.21 5.67 -9.72
CA PHE A 46 -0.36 4.51 -9.98
C PHE A 46 0.62 4.82 -11.11
N ASN A 47 1.89 4.44 -10.95
CA ASN A 47 2.91 4.66 -11.97
C ASN A 47 2.58 3.84 -13.23
N PRO A 48 2.31 4.47 -14.38
CA PRO A 48 1.90 3.74 -15.59
C PRO A 48 3.02 2.87 -16.20
N ARG A 49 4.26 3.03 -15.74
CA ARG A 49 5.39 2.17 -16.16
C ARG A 49 5.52 0.90 -15.33
N LEU A 50 4.76 0.77 -14.24
CA LEU A 50 4.70 -0.47 -13.47
C LEU A 50 3.52 -1.30 -13.96
N GLN A 51 3.65 -2.61 -13.86
CA GLN A 51 2.53 -3.50 -14.10
C GLN A 51 1.53 -3.43 -12.94
N ARG A 52 0.24 -3.34 -13.26
CA ARG A 52 -0.86 -3.38 -12.28
C ARG A 52 -1.04 -4.80 -11.76
N TYR A 53 -0.20 -5.17 -10.80
CA TYR A 53 -0.27 -6.48 -10.17
C TYR A 53 -1.15 -6.42 -8.94
N ILE A 54 -2.41 -6.82 -9.15
CA ILE A 54 -3.35 -7.20 -8.10
C ILE A 54 -3.76 -6.02 -7.20
N ASN A 55 -4.99 -6.09 -6.68
CA ASN A 55 -5.45 -5.17 -5.65
C ASN A 55 -4.65 -5.42 -4.37
N LEU A 56 -3.46 -4.81 -4.25
CA LEU A 56 -2.54 -4.98 -3.11
C LEU A 56 -3.25 -4.79 -1.77
N TRP A 57 -4.24 -3.89 -1.72
CA TRP A 57 -4.98 -3.61 -0.50
C TRP A 57 -5.97 -4.73 -0.09
N ARG A 58 -6.35 -5.62 -1.03
CA ARG A 58 -7.25 -6.78 -0.79
C ARG A 58 -6.54 -8.10 -0.58
N SER A 59 -5.25 -8.21 -0.89
CA SER A 59 -4.56 -9.50 -0.95
C SER A 59 -3.19 -9.48 -0.28
N ASP A 60 -2.87 -10.53 0.48
CA ASP A 60 -1.55 -10.77 1.10
C ASP A 60 -0.53 -11.40 0.13
N PHE A 61 -0.57 -11.09 -1.17
CA PHE A 61 0.46 -11.62 -2.06
C PHE A 61 1.80 -10.94 -1.77
N HIS A 62 2.66 -11.62 -1.02
CA HIS A 62 4.10 -11.49 -1.20
C HIS A 62 4.44 -12.14 -2.53
N THR A 63 4.44 -11.36 -3.61
CA THR A 63 5.00 -11.86 -4.86
C THR A 63 6.51 -11.93 -4.70
N ASP A 64 7.10 -13.13 -4.84
CA ASP A 64 8.56 -13.34 -4.91
C ASP A 64 9.18 -12.79 -6.22
N ARG A 65 8.48 -11.88 -6.92
CA ARG A 65 8.91 -11.32 -8.20
C ARG A 65 9.93 -10.22 -7.98
N SER A 66 10.98 -10.23 -8.79
CA SER A 66 12.07 -9.26 -8.69
C SER A 66 11.61 -7.88 -9.16
N TYR A 67 12.29 -6.82 -8.68
CA TYR A 67 12.05 -5.45 -9.13
C TYR A 67 12.20 -5.30 -10.65
N GLU A 68 13.12 -6.05 -11.27
CA GLU A 68 13.35 -6.05 -12.71
C GLU A 68 12.12 -6.54 -13.47
N GLU A 69 11.46 -7.60 -13.01
CA GLU A 69 10.24 -8.13 -13.61
C GLU A 69 9.07 -7.14 -13.55
N ALA A 70 9.01 -6.29 -12.52
CA ALA A 70 7.94 -5.29 -12.37
C ALA A 70 8.13 -4.06 -13.27
N MET A 71 9.36 -3.83 -13.75
CA MET A 71 9.73 -2.70 -14.61
C MET A 71 9.64 -3.03 -16.11
N GLY A 72 9.46 -4.30 -16.48
CA GLY A 72 9.39 -4.78 -17.86
C GLY A 72 10.74 -5.18 -18.43
#